data_AF-A0A4Q9NV17-F1
#
_entry.id   AF-A0A4Q9NV17-F1
#
_cell.length_a   1.000
_cell.length_b   1.000
_cell.length_c   1.000
_cell.angle_alpha   90.00
_cell.angle_beta   90.00
_cell.angle_gamma   90.00
#
_symmetry.space_group_name_H-M   'P 1'
#
loop_
_entity.id
_entity.type
_entity.pdbx_description
1 polymer ?
#
loop_
_entity_poly.entity_id
_entity_poly.type
_entity_poly.pdbx_seq_one_letter_code
_entity_poly.pdbx_strand_id
1 'polypeptide(L)'
;MEVLNQRAALLSNYEVLTLLKELESDHLARTKTAIRIKKEEEAAGLPPKHQAPPDDVCENLRTVEVEAIQYLSADFQPTGSQTPEGITQLTRNLARWDLTKAEKLQIVNLAPTEPVELYVVVEELEDRFGNQMDDILNTVKETLREAAPAVNGTSNGAEPSQAMQVDAAVYSEYQDDYQDQDQWDYNANEVVFDDTGEGAGIEGDLDVDDD
;
A
#
# COMPACT_ATOMS: atom_id res chain seq x y z
N MET A 1 -16.81 -17.39 -16.35
CA MET A 1 -16.51 -15.96 -16.57
C MET A 1 -15.84 -15.87 -17.93
N GLU A 2 -16.31 -15.01 -18.83
CA GLU A 2 -15.75 -14.87 -20.18
C GLU A 2 -15.21 -13.45 -20.37
N VAL A 3 -14.04 -13.33 -21.01
CA VAL A 3 -13.39 -12.04 -21.26
C VAL A 3 -13.88 -11.50 -22.60
N LEU A 4 -14.65 -10.40 -22.57
CA LEU A 4 -15.16 -9.76 -23.79
C LEU A 4 -14.06 -8.97 -24.52
N ASN A 5 -13.32 -8.15 -23.78
CA ASN A 5 -12.27 -7.29 -24.31
C ASN A 5 -11.03 -7.38 -23.42
N GLN A 6 -9.93 -7.92 -23.96
CA GLN A 6 -8.68 -8.09 -23.20
C GLN A 6 -8.02 -6.76 -22.80
N ARG A 7 -8.19 -5.71 -23.63
CA ARG A 7 -7.56 -4.39 -23.43
C ARG A 7 -8.57 -3.28 -23.73
N ALA A 8 -9.43 -3.00 -22.75
CA ALA A 8 -10.45 -1.96 -22.89
C ALA A 8 -9.84 -0.55 -22.83
N ALA A 9 -8.87 -0.33 -21.94
CA ALA A 9 -8.22 0.95 -21.72
C ALA A 9 -6.76 0.76 -21.30
N LEU A 10 -5.99 1.85 -21.40
CA LEU A 10 -4.68 1.99 -20.79
C LEU A 10 -4.82 3.06 -19.71
N LEU A 11 -4.31 2.78 -18.52
CA LEU A 11 -4.35 3.69 -17.39
C LEU A 11 -2.91 4.09 -17.04
N SER A 12 -2.70 5.36 -16.76
CA SER A 12 -1.43 5.87 -16.26
C SER A 12 -1.27 5.56 -14.77
N ASN A 13 -0.02 5.52 -14.32
CA ASN A 13 0.33 5.30 -12.91
C ASN A 13 -0.37 6.32 -12.00
N TYR A 14 -0.49 7.57 -12.45
CA TYR A 14 -1.16 8.63 -11.71
C TYR A 14 -2.68 8.38 -11.57
N GLU A 15 -3.35 7.96 -12.63
CA GLU A 15 -4.80 7.66 -12.59
C GLU A 15 -5.08 6.47 -11.67
N VAL A 16 -4.26 5.42 -11.75
CA VAL A 16 -4.36 4.25 -10.86
C VAL A 16 -4.14 4.66 -9.42
N LEU A 17 -3.09 5.44 -9.13
CA LEU A 17 -2.80 5.91 -7.78
C LEU A 17 -3.93 6.77 -7.20
N THR A 18 -4.49 7.67 -8.02
CA THR A 18 -5.60 8.54 -7.62
C THR A 18 -6.82 7.70 -7.26
N LEU A 19 -7.20 6.75 -8.11
CA LEU A 19 -8.32 5.86 -7.86
C LEU A 19 -8.12 5.02 -6.58
N LEU A 20 -6.94 4.44 -6.39
CA LEU A 20 -6.65 3.63 -5.20
C LEU A 20 -6.74 4.45 -3.90
N LYS A 21 -6.25 5.70 -3.92
CA LYS A 21 -6.37 6.62 -2.77
C LYS A 21 -7.82 7.00 -2.49
N GLU A 22 -8.64 7.21 -3.53
CA GLU A 22 -10.07 7.47 -3.38
C GLU A 22 -10.76 6.26 -2.71
N LEU A 23 -10.53 5.04 -3.20
CA LEU A 23 -11.07 3.81 -2.62
C LEU A 23 -10.65 3.60 -1.16
N GLU A 24 -9.37 3.83 -0.84
CA GLU A 24 -8.87 3.75 0.54
C GLU A 24 -9.56 4.77 1.44
N SER A 25 -9.73 6.01 0.96
CA SER A 25 -10.38 7.08 1.71
C SER A 25 -11.86 6.79 1.99
N ASP A 26 -12.57 6.25 1.00
CA ASP A 26 -13.97 5.83 1.12
C ASP A 26 -14.11 4.69 2.12
N HIS A 27 -13.23 3.70 2.03
CA HIS A 27 -13.22 2.57 2.97
C HIS A 27 -12.98 3.04 4.41
N LEU A 28 -11.99 3.93 4.60
CA LEU A 28 -11.69 4.49 5.92
C LEU A 28 -12.87 5.32 6.47
N ALA A 29 -13.55 6.10 5.62
CA ALA A 29 -14.71 6.90 6.01
C ALA A 29 -15.90 6.01 6.42
N ARG A 30 -16.17 4.94 5.67
CA ARG A 30 -17.21 3.95 5.99
C ARG A 30 -16.91 3.24 7.31
N THR A 31 -15.68 2.76 7.48
CA THR A 31 -15.23 2.06 8.70
C THR A 31 -15.36 2.97 9.93
N LYS A 32 -14.86 4.21 9.85
CA LYS A 32 -14.98 5.19 10.95
C LYS A 32 -16.44 5.49 11.31
N THR A 33 -17.31 5.57 10.32
CA THR A 33 -18.75 5.82 10.54
C THR A 33 -19.43 4.62 11.20
N ALA A 34 -19.13 3.40 10.76
CA ALA A 34 -19.64 2.19 11.38
C ALA A 34 -19.21 2.05 12.85
N ILE A 35 -17.94 2.32 13.15
CA ILE A 35 -17.42 2.31 14.54
C ILE A 35 -18.13 3.36 15.39
N ARG A 36 -18.35 4.57 14.87
CA ARG A 36 -19.06 5.63 15.60
C ARG A 36 -20.50 5.21 15.92
N ILE A 37 -21.21 4.63 14.95
CA ILE A 37 -22.59 4.18 15.13
C ILE A 37 -22.65 3.06 16.17
N LYS A 38 -21.78 2.05 16.10
CA LYS A 38 -21.71 0.98 17.11
C LYS A 38 -21.51 1.53 18.52
N LYS A 39 -20.56 2.46 18.68
CA LYS A 39 -20.29 3.12 19.97
C LYS A 39 -21.48 3.93 20.50
N GLU A 40 -22.22 4.61 19.61
CA GLU A 40 -23.43 5.36 19.99
C GLU A 40 -24.60 4.43 20.37
N GLU A 41 -24.79 3.31 19.65
CA GLU A 41 -25.82 2.31 19.96
C GLU A 41 -25.54 1.60 21.30
N GLU A 42 -24.28 1.27 21.57
CA GLU A 42 -23.81 0.71 22.85
C GLU A 42 -24.04 1.70 24.01
N ALA A 43 -23.70 2.97 23.82
CA ALA A 43 -23.93 4.02 24.82
C ALA A 43 -25.43 4.28 25.09
N ALA A 44 -26.28 4.06 24.09
CA ALA A 44 -27.73 4.22 24.21
C ALA A 44 -28.44 2.98 24.81
N GLY A 45 -27.73 1.88 25.06
CA GLY A 45 -28.30 0.64 25.60
C GLY A 45 -29.33 -0.02 24.67
N LEU A 46 -29.29 0.30 23.37
CA LEU A 46 -30.18 -0.31 22.37
C LEU A 46 -29.65 -1.70 22.00
N PRO A 47 -30.53 -2.71 21.82
CA PRO A 47 -30.09 -4.02 21.34
C PRO A 47 -29.46 -3.86 19.95
N PRO A 48 -28.41 -4.64 19.62
CA PRO A 48 -27.73 -4.54 18.34
C PRO A 48 -28.76 -4.80 17.23
N LYS A 49 -29.06 -3.78 16.43
CA LYS A 49 -29.80 -3.99 15.19
C LYS A 49 -28.90 -4.82 14.28
N HIS A 50 -29.49 -5.72 13.50
CA HIS A 50 -28.80 -6.49 12.47
C HIS A 50 -28.35 -5.51 11.36
N GLN A 51 -27.32 -4.72 11.65
CA GLN A 51 -26.64 -3.93 10.64
C GLN A 51 -25.89 -4.92 9.76
N ALA A 52 -26.01 -4.76 8.45
CA ALA A 52 -25.16 -5.50 7.52
C ALA A 52 -23.72 -5.33 8.01
N PRO A 53 -22.91 -6.40 8.07
CA PRO A 53 -21.50 -6.26 8.39
C PRO A 53 -20.93 -5.16 7.49
N PRO A 54 -20.01 -4.31 7.99
CA PRO A 54 -19.28 -3.41 7.11
C PRO A 54 -18.81 -4.26 5.93
N ASP A 55 -18.99 -3.78 4.69
CA ASP A 55 -18.51 -4.50 3.51
C ASP A 55 -17.00 -4.75 3.73
N ASP A 56 -16.66 -5.93 4.25
CA ASP A 56 -15.29 -6.30 4.56
C ASP A 56 -14.61 -6.42 3.21
N VAL A 57 -13.80 -5.42 2.87
CA VAL A 57 -12.95 -5.45 1.70
C VAL A 57 -12.14 -6.74 1.80
N CYS A 58 -12.23 -7.59 0.78
CA CYS A 58 -11.51 -8.85 0.73
C CYS A 58 -10.04 -8.61 1.09
N GLU A 59 -9.50 -9.40 2.02
CA GLU A 59 -8.13 -9.23 2.53
C GLU A 59 -7.11 -9.13 1.40
N ASN A 60 -7.21 -10.02 0.40
CA ASN A 60 -6.33 -10.01 -0.77
C ASN A 60 -6.42 -8.70 -1.58
N LEU A 61 -7.63 -8.13 -1.71
CA LEU A 61 -7.81 -6.84 -2.37
C LEU A 61 -7.13 -5.74 -1.57
N ARG A 62 -7.29 -5.76 -0.24
CA ARG A 62 -6.67 -4.77 0.65
C ARG A 62 -5.15 -4.82 0.57
N THR A 63 -4.54 -5.99 0.54
CA THR A 63 -3.08 -6.14 0.38
C THR A 63 -2.62 -5.51 -0.94
N VAL A 64 -3.30 -5.83 -2.05
CA VAL A 64 -2.95 -5.28 -3.37
C VAL A 64 -3.11 -3.76 -3.41
N GLU A 65 -4.17 -3.21 -2.81
CA GLU A 65 -4.38 -1.76 -2.73
C GLU A 65 -3.25 -1.07 -1.97
N VAL A 66 -2.89 -1.57 -0.78
CA VAL A 66 -1.85 -0.97 0.06
C VAL A 66 -0.48 -1.06 -0.61
N GLU A 67 -0.11 -2.23 -1.14
CA GLU A 67 1.19 -2.42 -1.81
C GLU A 67 1.29 -1.57 -3.09
N ALA A 68 0.20 -1.48 -3.88
CA ALA A 68 0.19 -0.66 -5.09
C ALA A 68 0.29 0.83 -4.76
N ILE A 69 -0.43 1.32 -3.74
CA ILE A 69 -0.31 2.71 -3.26
C ILE A 69 1.12 2.97 -2.77
N GLN A 70 1.71 2.04 -2.01
CA GLN A 70 3.08 2.17 -1.50
C GLN A 70 4.09 2.28 -2.64
N TYR A 71 4.04 1.37 -3.61
CA TYR A 71 4.93 1.39 -4.76
C TYR A 71 4.75 2.67 -5.60
N LEU A 72 3.50 3.00 -5.95
CA LEU A 72 3.18 4.14 -6.78
C LEU A 72 3.39 5.48 -6.06
N SER A 73 3.52 5.52 -4.74
CA SER A 73 3.82 6.74 -3.97
C SER A 73 5.30 6.82 -3.55
N ALA A 74 6.12 5.83 -3.90
CA ALA A 74 7.52 5.80 -3.50
C ALA A 74 8.32 6.95 -4.14
N ASP A 75 9.37 7.41 -3.46
CA ASP A 75 10.15 8.59 -3.86
C ASP A 75 10.82 8.47 -5.24
N PHE A 76 11.07 7.24 -5.70
CA PHE A 76 11.65 6.98 -7.03
C PHE A 76 10.60 7.04 -8.16
N GLN A 77 9.31 7.15 -7.85
CA GLN A 77 8.24 7.32 -8.84
C GLN A 77 7.96 8.80 -9.09
N PRO A 78 7.73 9.20 -10.36
CA PRO A 78 7.41 10.58 -10.70
C PRO A 78 5.97 10.99 -10.36
N THR A 79 5.10 10.04 -10.03
CA THR A 79 3.71 10.27 -9.61
C THR A 79 3.59 11.31 -8.50
N GLY A 80 4.59 11.37 -7.61
CA GLY A 80 4.69 12.39 -6.58
C GLY A 80 4.81 13.79 -7.15
N SER A 81 5.60 14.02 -8.21
CA SER A 81 5.79 15.34 -8.83
C SER A 81 4.72 15.71 -9.87
N GLN A 82 3.82 14.79 -10.19
CA GLN A 82 2.79 14.97 -11.20
C GLN A 82 1.51 15.61 -10.66
N THR A 83 0.81 16.32 -11.56
CA THR A 83 -0.51 16.90 -11.32
C THR A 83 -1.46 16.54 -12.47
N PRO A 84 -2.79 16.56 -12.24
CA PRO A 84 -3.77 16.27 -13.29
C PRO A 84 -3.65 17.25 -14.47
N GLU A 85 -3.42 18.53 -14.16
CA GLU A 85 -3.23 19.58 -15.16
C GLU A 85 -1.92 19.36 -15.93
N GLY A 86 -0.83 19.03 -15.23
CA GLY A 86 0.47 18.72 -15.81
C GLY A 86 0.40 17.54 -16.78
N ILE A 87 -0.24 16.43 -16.39
CA ILE A 87 -0.41 15.25 -17.25
C ILE A 87 -1.28 15.58 -18.47
N THR A 88 -2.34 16.36 -18.30
CA THR A 88 -3.21 16.77 -19.41
C THR A 88 -2.44 17.64 -20.41
N GLN A 89 -1.63 18.58 -19.90
CA GLN A 89 -0.78 19.44 -20.71
C GLN A 89 0.31 18.62 -21.41
N LEU A 90 0.97 17.70 -20.70
CA LEU A 90 1.99 16.81 -21.24
C LEU A 90 1.42 15.98 -22.39
N THR A 91 0.30 15.29 -22.17
CA THR A 91 -0.32 14.42 -23.18
C THR A 91 -0.73 15.21 -24.44
N ARG A 92 -1.24 16.44 -24.27
CA ARG A 92 -1.55 17.33 -25.39
C ARG A 92 -0.29 17.77 -26.13
N ASN A 93 0.75 18.14 -25.40
CA ASN A 93 2.01 18.58 -25.97
C ASN A 93 2.72 17.46 -26.72
N LEU A 94 2.68 16.24 -26.20
CA LEU A 94 3.27 15.05 -26.82
C LEU A 94 2.64 14.70 -28.16
N ALA A 95 1.44 15.21 -28.47
CA ALA A 95 0.78 14.97 -29.75
C ALA A 95 1.50 15.61 -30.95
N ARG A 96 2.42 16.56 -30.72
CA ARG A 96 3.20 17.19 -31.79
C ARG A 96 4.29 16.28 -32.38
N TRP A 97 4.71 15.27 -31.63
CA TRP A 97 5.68 14.26 -32.06
C TRP A 97 4.95 12.97 -32.42
N ASP A 98 5.49 12.24 -33.39
CA ASP A 98 4.96 10.96 -33.86
C ASP A 98 5.34 9.82 -32.89
N LEU A 99 4.89 9.96 -31.65
CA LEU A 99 5.04 8.96 -30.59
C LEU A 99 3.82 8.04 -30.58
N THR A 100 4.06 6.75 -30.42
CA THR A 100 3.00 5.75 -30.27
C THR A 100 2.23 5.98 -28.97
N LYS A 101 1.03 5.40 -28.87
CA LYS A 101 0.23 5.50 -27.64
C LYS A 101 0.95 4.89 -26.43
N ALA A 102 1.74 3.83 -26.64
CA ALA A 102 2.52 3.19 -25.59
C ALA A 102 3.69 4.07 -25.14
N GLU A 103 4.44 4.66 -26.08
CA GLU A 103 5.53 5.61 -25.78
C GLU A 103 5.02 6.81 -24.99
N LYS A 104 3.88 7.40 -25.40
CA LYS A 104 3.25 8.51 -24.67
C LYS A 104 2.89 8.12 -23.25
N LEU A 105 2.32 6.92 -23.07
CA LEU A 105 1.97 6.41 -21.74
C LEU A 105 3.22 6.16 -20.89
N GLN A 106 4.30 5.63 -21.47
CA GLN A 106 5.57 5.42 -20.77
C GLN A 106 6.24 6.75 -20.40
N ILE A 107 6.22 7.76 -21.26
CA ILE A 107 6.68 9.12 -20.94
C ILE A 107 5.88 9.69 -19.78
N VAL A 108 4.54 9.52 -19.77
CA VAL A 108 3.71 9.94 -18.64
C VAL A 108 4.05 9.14 -17.37
N ASN A 109 4.30 7.85 -17.45
CA ASN A 109 4.54 7.02 -16.26
C ASN A 109 5.95 7.17 -15.66
N LEU A 110 6.96 7.40 -16.50
CA LEU A 110 8.37 7.49 -16.08
C LEU A 110 8.87 8.94 -15.98
N ALA A 111 8.18 9.88 -16.63
CA ALA A 111 8.53 11.30 -16.68
C ALA A 111 10.03 11.55 -16.93
N PRO A 112 10.57 11.08 -18.08
CA PRO A 112 11.99 11.18 -18.38
C PRO A 112 12.46 12.64 -18.39
N THR A 113 13.48 12.92 -17.60
CA THR A 113 14.12 14.24 -17.50
C THR A 113 15.53 14.24 -18.10
N GLU A 114 16.11 13.06 -18.30
CA GLU A 114 17.42 12.89 -18.90
C GLU A 114 17.33 12.11 -20.24
N PRO A 115 18.24 12.36 -21.21
CA PRO A 115 18.23 11.66 -22.50
C PRO A 115 18.28 10.13 -22.35
N VAL A 116 19.10 9.64 -21.41
CA VAL A 116 19.27 8.19 -21.15
C VAL A 116 17.96 7.50 -20.77
N GLU A 117 17.04 8.21 -20.12
CA GLU A 117 15.73 7.68 -19.74
C GLU A 117 14.81 7.61 -20.96
N LEU A 118 14.89 8.60 -21.85
CA LEU A 118 14.11 8.63 -23.08
C LEU A 118 14.54 7.54 -24.07
N TYR A 119 15.82 7.18 -24.12
CA TYR A 119 16.32 6.04 -24.90
C TYR A 119 15.71 4.70 -24.49
N VAL A 120 15.30 4.55 -23.23
CA VAL A 120 14.63 3.32 -22.74
C VAL A 120 13.17 3.26 -23.20
N VAL A 121 12.57 4.40 -23.52
CA VAL A 121 11.16 4.49 -23.90
C VAL A 121 10.95 4.41 -25.41
N VAL A 122 11.82 5.05 -26.20
CA VAL A 122 11.65 5.22 -27.64
C VAL A 122 12.73 4.46 -28.40
N GLU A 123 12.32 3.53 -29.25
CA GLU A 123 13.24 2.81 -30.15
C GLU A 123 13.73 3.74 -31.28
N GLU A 124 15.00 3.57 -31.66
CA GLU A 124 15.66 4.36 -32.73
C GLU A 124 15.52 5.88 -32.52
N LEU A 125 15.65 6.32 -31.25
CA LEU A 125 15.40 7.70 -30.82
C LEU A 125 16.19 8.75 -31.63
N GLU A 126 17.46 8.50 -31.94
CA GLU A 126 18.30 9.43 -32.71
C GLU A 126 17.78 9.64 -34.12
N ASP A 127 17.40 8.56 -34.81
CA ASP A 127 16.90 8.61 -36.18
C ASP A 127 15.54 9.30 -36.27
N ARG A 128 14.67 9.12 -35.26
CA ARG A 128 13.32 9.70 -35.23
C ARG A 128 13.29 11.14 -34.73
N PHE A 129 14.05 11.46 -33.69
CA PHE A 129 13.89 12.70 -32.92
C PHE A 129 15.21 13.36 -32.54
N GLY A 130 16.34 13.06 -33.21
CA GLY A 130 17.67 13.52 -32.79
C GLY A 130 17.78 15.01 -32.48
N ASN A 131 17.17 15.89 -33.29
CA ASN A 131 17.16 17.34 -33.04
C ASN A 131 15.99 17.86 -32.17
N GLN A 132 15.05 16.98 -31.80
CA GLN A 132 13.84 17.31 -31.03
C GLN A 132 13.86 16.69 -29.62
N MET A 133 14.87 15.89 -29.30
CA MET A 133 15.00 15.17 -28.04
C MET A 133 14.95 16.12 -26.82
N ASP A 134 15.73 17.20 -26.88
CA ASP A 134 15.77 18.21 -25.82
C ASP A 134 14.41 18.90 -25.64
N ASP A 135 13.67 19.14 -26.73
CA ASP A 135 12.32 19.74 -26.66
C ASP A 135 11.32 18.82 -25.96
N ILE A 136 11.42 17.51 -26.18
CA ILE A 136 10.58 16.51 -25.50
C ILE A 136 10.90 16.51 -24.00
N LEU A 137 12.18 16.45 -23.63
CA LEU A 137 12.62 16.45 -22.23
C LEU A 137 12.21 17.74 -21.51
N ASN A 138 12.38 18.90 -22.16
CA ASN A 138 11.95 20.19 -21.62
C ASN A 138 10.44 20.23 -21.41
N THR A 139 9.66 19.69 -22.34
CA THR A 139 8.21 19.59 -22.21
C THR A 139 7.80 18.73 -21.00
N VAL A 140 8.51 17.62 -20.75
CA VAL A 140 8.27 16.81 -19.55
C VAL A 140 8.58 17.64 -18.29
N LYS A 141 9.77 18.23 -18.21
CA LYS A 141 10.22 19.04 -17.06
C LYS A 141 9.25 20.17 -16.71
N GLU A 142 8.74 20.88 -17.71
CA GLU A 142 7.78 21.99 -17.54
C GLU A 142 6.43 21.55 -16.95
N THR A 143 6.07 20.27 -17.10
CA THR A 143 4.78 19.74 -16.62
C THR A 143 4.84 19.13 -15.23
N LEU A 144 6.04 18.97 -14.68
CA LEU A 144 6.24 18.47 -13.32
C LEU A 144 6.28 19.64 -12.33
N ARG A 145 5.78 19.40 -11.11
CA ARG A 145 5.99 20.35 -10.00
C ARG A 145 7.47 20.32 -9.61
N GLU A 146 8.03 21.47 -9.30
CA GLU A 146 9.39 21.57 -8.78
C GLU A 146 9.47 20.71 -7.50
N ALA A 147 10.41 19.76 -7.46
CA ALA A 147 10.65 19.00 -6.25
C ALA A 147 11.03 19.98 -5.14
N ALA A 148 10.43 19.84 -3.94
CA ALA A 148 10.90 20.59 -2.79
C ALA A 148 12.41 20.40 -2.68
N PRO A 149 13.21 21.46 -2.46
CA PRO A 149 14.66 21.35 -2.51
C PRO A 149 15.11 20.30 -1.52
N ALA A 150 15.74 19.23 -2.02
CA ALA A 150 16.47 18.30 -1.19
C ALA A 150 17.51 19.14 -0.42
N VAL A 151 17.39 19.16 0.90
CA VAL A 151 18.40 19.77 1.78
C VAL A 151 19.69 18.98 1.58
N ASN A 152 20.54 19.46 0.69
CA ASN A 152 21.87 18.92 0.46
C ASN A 152 22.69 19.07 1.75
N GLY A 153 22.80 17.98 2.50
CA GLY A 153 23.68 17.87 3.65
C GLY A 153 25.14 17.97 3.22
N THR A 154 25.80 19.06 3.57
CA THR A 154 27.25 19.16 3.57
C THR A 154 27.82 18.27 4.66
N SER A 155 28.71 17.37 4.25
CA SER A 155 29.47 16.44 5.08
C SER A 155 30.25 17.12 6.19
N ASN A 156 30.08 16.65 7.44
CA ASN A 156 31.15 16.57 8.43
C ASN A 156 30.91 15.36 9.32
N GLY A 157 31.97 14.55 9.48
CA GLY A 157 31.93 13.27 10.17
C GLY A 157 31.45 13.37 11.61
N ALA A 158 30.33 12.70 11.87
CA ALA A 158 29.95 12.14 13.16
C ALA A 158 28.92 11.05 12.85
N GLU A 159 29.17 9.83 13.33
CA GLU A 159 28.22 8.71 13.33
C GLU A 159 26.80 9.16 13.70
N PRO A 160 25.77 8.82 12.91
CA PRO A 160 24.40 8.84 13.41
C PRO A 160 23.91 7.41 13.59
N SER A 161 23.95 6.94 14.85
CA SER A 161 22.95 5.99 15.33
C SER A 161 21.60 6.73 15.38
N GLN A 162 20.86 6.74 14.28
CA GLN A 162 19.47 7.20 14.27
C GLN A 162 18.67 6.33 13.32
N ALA A 163 17.98 5.35 13.91
CA ALA A 163 16.85 4.69 13.29
C ALA A 163 15.85 5.78 12.87
N MET A 164 15.66 5.92 11.57
CA MET A 164 14.66 6.80 10.99
C MET A 164 13.30 6.27 11.44
N GLN A 165 12.61 7.03 12.30
CA GLN A 165 11.21 6.80 12.62
C GLN A 165 10.43 6.95 11.32
N VAL A 166 10.18 5.81 10.69
CA VAL A 166 9.08 5.65 9.74
C VAL A 166 7.85 6.00 10.57
N ASP A 167 7.11 7.02 10.13
CA ASP A 167 5.77 7.28 10.65
C ASP A 167 4.95 6.04 10.29
N ALA A 168 4.94 5.09 11.20
CA ALA A 168 4.18 3.86 11.10
C ALA A 168 2.74 4.32 11.12
N ALA A 169 2.17 4.51 9.93
CA ALA A 169 0.73 4.50 9.74
C ALA A 169 0.27 3.24 10.45
N VAL A 170 -0.33 3.45 11.62
CA VAL A 170 -0.69 2.42 12.57
C VAL A 170 -1.44 1.36 11.81
N TYR A 171 -0.78 0.22 11.60
CA TYR A 171 -1.45 -1.02 11.29
C TYR A 171 -2.35 -1.27 12.49
N SER A 172 -3.60 -0.84 12.38
CA SER A 172 -4.66 -1.39 13.21
C SER A 172 -4.77 -2.84 12.76
N GLU A 173 -3.92 -3.69 13.32
CA GLU A 173 -4.19 -5.11 13.44
C GLU A 173 -5.66 -5.23 13.86
N TYR A 174 -6.41 -6.05 13.14
CA TYR A 174 -7.71 -6.50 13.59
C TYR A 174 -7.48 -7.26 14.88
N GLN A 175 -7.56 -6.54 16.00
CA GLN A 175 -7.75 -7.13 17.31
C GLN A 175 -9.20 -7.59 17.33
N ASP A 176 -9.41 -8.83 16.91
CA ASP A 176 -10.65 -9.55 17.21
C ASP A 176 -10.88 -9.43 18.71
N ASP A 177 -11.98 -8.76 19.04
CA ASP A 177 -12.48 -8.58 20.39
C ASP A 177 -13.05 -9.92 20.86
N TYR A 178 -12.16 -10.88 21.16
CA TYR A 178 -12.51 -11.98 22.06
C TYR A 178 -12.71 -11.33 23.43
N GLN A 179 -13.98 -11.05 23.75
CA GLN A 179 -14.41 -10.65 25.07
C GLN A 179 -13.78 -11.59 26.10
N ASP A 180 -12.82 -11.04 26.83
CA ASP A 180 -12.20 -11.62 28.00
C ASP A 180 -13.30 -11.74 29.07
N GLN A 181 -14.02 -12.85 29.02
CA GLN A 181 -15.04 -13.23 29.99
C GLN A 181 -14.54 -14.41 30.81
N ASP A 182 -13.29 -14.36 31.25
CA ASP A 182 -12.76 -15.18 32.34
C ASP A 182 -12.12 -14.27 33.39
N GLN A 183 -13.00 -13.52 34.05
CA GLN A 183 -12.70 -12.96 35.37
C GLN A 183 -12.45 -14.15 36.30
N TRP A 184 -11.18 -14.40 36.63
CA TRP A 184 -10.78 -15.37 37.65
C TRP A 184 -11.38 -14.97 39.00
N ASP A 185 -12.61 -15.43 39.26
CA ASP A 185 -13.24 -15.35 40.57
C ASP A 185 -12.43 -16.22 41.53
N TYR A 186 -11.71 -15.56 42.43
CA TYR A 186 -10.92 -16.20 43.47
C TYR A 186 -11.87 -16.96 44.42
N ASN A 187 -12.09 -18.24 44.16
CA ASN A 187 -12.94 -19.07 44.99
C ASN A 187 -12.15 -19.51 46.23
N ALA A 188 -12.46 -18.93 47.39
CA ALA A 188 -11.79 -19.19 48.67
C ALA A 188 -11.94 -20.64 49.20
N ASN A 189 -12.57 -21.53 48.44
CA ASN A 189 -12.75 -22.95 48.74
C ASN A 189 -12.04 -23.88 47.73
N GLU A 190 -11.16 -23.38 46.88
CA GLU A 190 -10.42 -24.22 45.95
C GLU A 190 -9.44 -25.16 46.70
N VAL A 191 -9.63 -26.46 46.47
CA VAL A 191 -8.87 -27.52 47.13
C VAL A 191 -7.48 -27.59 46.49
N VAL A 192 -6.47 -27.13 47.21
CA VAL A 192 -5.06 -27.21 46.80
C VAL A 192 -4.64 -28.68 46.71
N PHE A 193 -4.32 -29.15 45.51
CA PHE A 193 -3.71 -30.46 45.31
C PHE A 193 -2.25 -30.43 45.77
N ASP A 194 -1.95 -31.17 46.83
CA ASP A 194 -0.61 -31.38 47.38
C ASP A 194 0.08 -32.48 46.57
N ASP A 195 0.94 -32.10 45.62
CA ASP A 195 1.81 -32.99 44.84
C ASP A 195 3.07 -33.34 45.65
N THR A 196 2.89 -33.94 46.83
CA THR A 196 3.94 -34.66 47.53
C THR A 196 3.88 -36.12 47.13
N GLY A 197 4.72 -36.46 46.15
CA GLY A 197 4.69 -37.71 45.42
C GLY A 197 4.75 -38.99 46.26
N GLU A 198 3.86 -39.91 45.91
CA GLU A 198 4.05 -41.36 46.03
C GLU A 198 3.32 -42.02 44.84
N GLY A 199 3.85 -41.82 43.64
CA GLY A 199 3.37 -42.46 42.43
C GLY A 199 3.95 -43.86 42.29
N ALA A 200 3.14 -44.90 42.51
CA ALA A 200 3.48 -46.27 42.14
C ALA A 200 3.60 -46.36 40.61
N GLY A 201 4.85 -46.32 40.12
CA GLY A 201 5.18 -46.46 38.72
C GLY A 201 4.78 -47.84 38.19
N ILE A 202 3.93 -47.84 37.17
CA ILE A 202 3.69 -48.98 36.29
C ILE A 202 4.77 -48.97 35.20
N GLU A 203 5.80 -49.79 35.37
CA GLU A 203 6.85 -50.03 34.38
C GLU A 203 6.24 -50.81 33.20
N GLY A 204 6.19 -50.17 32.04
CA GLY A 204 5.87 -50.80 30.76
C GLY A 204 7.15 -51.00 29.97
N ASP A 205 7.77 -52.18 30.14
CA ASP A 205 8.92 -52.61 29.35
C ASP A 205 8.51 -52.84 27.89
N LEU A 206 9.06 -51.99 27.03
CA LEU A 206 8.98 -52.05 25.58
C LEU A 206 10.29 -52.66 25.08
N ASP A 207 10.46 -53.96 25.30
CA ASP A 207 11.60 -54.70 24.75
C ASP A 207 11.33 -55.03 23.28
N VAL A 208 12.24 -54.56 22.44
CA VAL A 208 12.37 -54.85 21.01
C VAL A 208 13.25 -56.09 20.89
N ASP A 209 12.70 -57.17 20.33
CA ASP A 209 13.40 -58.44 20.10
C ASP A 209 14.59 -58.26 19.11
N ASP A 210 15.75 -58.83 19.47
CA ASP A 210 16.78 -59.30 18.53
C ASP A 210 17.15 -60.76 18.93
N ASP A 211 17.15 -61.64 17.92
CA ASP A 211 17.44 -63.09 17.83
C ASP A 211 16.31 -64.13 18.07
#